data_AF-A0A9P8SPA6-F1
#
_entry.id   AF-A0A9P8SPA6-F1
#
_cell.length_a   1.000
_cell.length_b   1.000
_cell.length_c   1.000
_cell.angle_alpha   90.00
_cell.angle_beta   90.00
_cell.angle_gamma   90.00
#
_symmetry.space_group_name_H-M   'P 1'
#
loop_
_entity.id
_entity.type
_entity.pdbx_description
1 polymer ?
#
loop_
_entity_poly.entity_id
_entity_poly.type
_entity_poly.pdbx_seq_one_letter_code
_entity_poly.pdbx_strand_id
1 'polypeptide(L)'
;MLPVFAVTDHQKFPLGCIHYGRVSTVWNCTFNSTFSRGIVGQTVGRPEVHWDDESDLKLDSRWVKPNRVDNIWASFGTGGGSAVMMQVFTVTKGTRRHTFVESVFRATMATSPAVPFATQDVEDLVRRTWSTNETDRNNPLIGQIVEGIMSAQDQNLSYHFGVDAAENGNLTVFQSSWGYFTLTNSNTGKAEYSLVSASGTNITLIRSETIDKPPTPFEKCDHGSFQNEAFGGRITQTDCASAKLDYDRNVFYGQVDTAAVLILYGLGKVRSNFSSDALDNNALSWTRNMWATMQGLLVARGYIVSVDPALVTISVNKLIVAMSGLQLLLSMLAVVLAGAAWLALACFADAHWSNTFLSSFIHTTTERDGKKSKPGYVHNPPSVELLADGDGNFIAVSGKAVILQDPLLVPMDSPK
;
A
#
# COMPACT_ATOMS: atom_id res chain seq x y z
N MET A 1 19.37 -17.60 3.43
CA MET A 1 20.35 -18.58 3.90
C MET A 1 21.57 -17.75 4.20
N LEU A 2 21.85 -17.48 5.48
CA LEU A 2 22.96 -16.62 5.88
C LEU A 2 24.28 -17.29 5.48
N PRO A 3 25.30 -16.55 5.02
CA PRO A 3 26.56 -17.14 4.64
C PRO A 3 27.25 -17.73 5.87
N VAL A 4 27.79 -18.92 5.68
CA VAL A 4 28.53 -19.73 6.67
C VAL A 4 29.92 -19.14 6.91
N PHE A 5 30.08 -17.84 7.20
CA PHE A 5 31.39 -17.28 7.57
C PHE A 5 31.24 -16.10 8.52
N ALA A 6 31.02 -16.43 9.78
CA ALA A 6 31.37 -15.57 10.91
C ALA A 6 32.42 -16.29 11.76
N VAL A 7 33.59 -16.50 11.17
CA VAL A 7 34.82 -16.83 11.91
C VAL A 7 35.97 -16.06 11.25
N THR A 8 36.56 -15.13 11.99
CA THR A 8 37.91 -14.62 11.73
C THR A 8 38.73 -14.77 13.01
N ASP A 9 39.55 -15.81 13.03
CA ASP A 9 40.79 -16.03 13.80
C ASP A 9 40.91 -15.42 15.21
N HIS A 10 40.34 -16.10 16.22
CA HIS A 10 40.86 -16.22 17.60
C HIS A 10 41.58 -15.02 18.27
N GLN A 11 41.20 -13.77 18.04
CA GLN A 11 41.85 -12.61 18.64
C GLN A 11 40.94 -11.77 19.54
N LYS A 12 41.52 -11.35 20.69
CA LYS A 12 40.89 -10.51 21.71
C LYS A 12 40.75 -9.06 21.22
N PHE A 13 39.54 -8.50 21.32
CA PHE A 13 39.24 -7.09 21.07
C PHE A 13 39.39 -6.30 22.38
N PRO A 14 40.29 -5.28 22.47
CA PRO A 14 39.86 -3.89 22.21
C PRO A 14 40.96 -2.88 21.75
N LEU A 15 40.64 -2.15 20.66
CA LEU A 15 41.00 -0.80 20.16
C LEU A 15 40.84 -0.90 18.64
N GLY A 16 39.66 -0.50 18.12
CA GLY A 16 39.15 -0.92 16.82
C GLY A 16 37.99 -1.91 16.99
N CYS A 17 36.77 -1.40 17.00
CA CYS A 17 35.55 -2.21 17.18
C CYS A 17 34.88 -2.59 15.84
N ILE A 18 35.46 -2.15 14.72
CA ILE A 18 35.03 -2.41 13.36
C ILE A 18 36.16 -3.14 12.64
N HIS A 19 35.83 -4.21 11.92
CA HIS A 19 36.73 -4.99 11.10
C HIS A 19 36.24 -4.96 9.65
N TYR A 20 37.11 -4.50 8.76
CA TYR A 20 36.84 -4.44 7.33
C TYR A 20 37.51 -5.63 6.64
N GLY A 21 36.70 -6.53 6.09
CA GLY A 21 37.10 -7.55 5.14
C GLY A 21 37.00 -7.05 3.69
N ARG A 22 37.34 -7.92 2.73
CA ARG A 22 37.29 -7.55 1.30
C ARG A 22 35.87 -7.33 0.76
N VAL A 23 34.90 -8.09 1.27
CA VAL A 23 33.50 -8.10 0.80
C VAL A 23 32.51 -8.08 1.96
N SER A 24 33.01 -7.89 3.18
CA SER A 24 32.20 -7.85 4.40
C SER A 24 32.82 -6.91 5.41
N THR A 25 31.98 -6.33 6.25
CA THR A 25 32.39 -5.51 7.40
C THR A 25 31.66 -6.04 8.61
N VAL A 26 32.37 -6.26 9.71
CA VAL A 26 31.77 -6.70 10.98
C VAL A 26 32.15 -5.70 12.06
N TRP A 27 31.22 -5.37 12.94
CA TRP A 27 31.52 -4.53 14.09
C TRP A 27 30.89 -5.08 15.36
N ASN A 28 31.56 -4.83 16.47
CA ASN A 28 31.14 -5.23 17.81
C ASN A 28 31.61 -4.15 18.78
N CYS A 29 30.77 -3.14 19.00
CA CYS A 29 31.15 -1.90 19.66
C CYS A 29 30.34 -1.69 20.94
N THR A 30 31.02 -1.47 22.05
CA THR A 30 30.44 -0.89 23.27
C THR A 30 30.90 0.57 23.39
N PHE A 31 29.98 1.49 23.63
CA PHE A 31 30.24 2.92 23.58
C PHE A 31 29.37 3.72 24.56
N ASN A 32 29.68 5.00 24.74
CA ASN A 32 28.94 5.89 25.61
C ASN A 32 27.53 6.17 25.06
N SER A 33 26.52 6.04 25.92
CA SER A 33 25.11 6.26 25.63
C SER A 33 24.76 7.67 25.12
N THR A 34 25.67 8.64 25.17
CA THR A 34 25.52 9.95 24.52
C THR A 34 25.38 9.86 23.00
N PHE A 35 25.98 8.84 22.36
CA PHE A 35 25.94 8.66 20.90
C PHE A 35 24.70 7.91 20.41
N SER A 36 23.97 7.25 21.31
CA SER A 36 22.84 6.39 20.99
C SER A 36 21.69 7.11 20.29
N ARG A 37 21.48 8.40 20.58
CA ARG A 37 20.44 9.21 19.92
C ARG A 37 20.71 9.38 18.44
N GLY A 38 21.97 9.57 18.04
CA GLY A 38 22.35 9.69 16.63
C GLY A 38 22.11 8.38 15.87
N ILE A 39 22.51 7.25 16.46
CA ILE A 39 22.36 5.92 15.86
C ILE A 39 20.89 5.53 15.74
N VAL A 40 20.10 5.67 16.81
CA VAL A 40 18.66 5.35 16.79
C VAL A 40 17.86 6.31 15.90
N GLY A 41 18.31 7.56 15.81
CA GLY A 41 17.69 8.60 14.97
C GLY A 41 17.89 8.37 13.47
N GLN A 42 18.85 7.53 13.06
CA GLN A 42 18.99 7.13 11.67
C GLN A 42 17.88 6.13 11.30
N THR A 43 17.14 6.45 10.25
CA THR A 43 16.11 5.56 9.71
C THR A 43 16.80 4.38 9.04
N VAL A 44 16.58 3.16 9.53
CA VAL A 44 16.99 1.94 8.79
C VAL A 44 16.21 1.90 7.48
N GLY A 45 16.79 1.38 6.40
CA GLY A 45 16.07 1.28 5.12
C GLY A 45 16.05 2.56 4.30
N ARG A 46 17.13 3.32 4.40
CA ARG A 46 17.46 4.42 3.50
C ARG A 46 18.76 4.00 2.85
N PRO A 47 18.78 3.55 1.60
CA PRO A 47 20.03 3.22 0.93
C PRO A 47 20.79 4.51 0.62
N GLU A 48 22.11 4.47 0.76
CA GLU A 48 22.99 5.57 0.38
C GLU A 48 23.40 5.42 -1.08
N VAL A 49 23.19 6.48 -1.86
CA VAL A 49 23.59 6.54 -3.26
C VAL A 49 24.94 7.22 -3.35
N HIS A 50 25.91 6.43 -3.79
CA HIS A 50 27.26 6.84 -4.14
C HIS A 50 27.30 7.08 -5.65
N TRP A 51 27.50 8.33 -6.06
CA TRP A 51 27.39 8.70 -7.47
C TRP A 51 28.70 8.44 -8.22
N ASP A 52 29.85 8.78 -7.64
CA ASP A 52 31.19 8.50 -8.15
C ASP A 52 32.25 8.67 -7.07
N ASP A 53 33.44 8.12 -7.31
CA ASP A 53 34.58 8.19 -6.40
C ASP A 53 34.96 9.64 -6.03
N GLU A 54 34.80 10.61 -6.93
CA GLU A 54 35.14 12.00 -6.66
C GLU A 54 34.17 12.65 -5.66
N SER A 55 32.86 12.44 -5.84
CA SER A 55 31.82 12.90 -4.91
C SER A 55 31.92 12.18 -3.56
N ASP A 56 32.23 10.89 -3.55
CA ASP A 56 32.41 10.11 -2.33
C ASP A 56 33.60 10.59 -1.49
N LEU A 57 34.74 10.91 -2.13
CA LEU A 57 35.88 11.53 -1.45
C LEU A 57 35.54 12.90 -0.84
N LYS A 58 34.52 13.58 -1.38
CA LYS A 58 34.00 14.85 -0.88
C LYS A 58 32.85 14.66 0.13
N LEU A 59 32.49 13.42 0.47
CA LEU A 59 31.36 13.04 1.33
C LEU A 59 30.02 13.57 0.82
N ASP A 60 29.83 13.55 -0.50
CA ASP A 60 28.64 14.03 -1.19
C ASP A 60 27.72 12.89 -1.66
N SER A 61 27.55 11.90 -0.79
CA SER A 61 26.65 10.76 -0.95
C SER A 61 25.24 11.09 -0.48
N ARG A 62 24.23 10.43 -1.08
CA ARG A 62 22.82 10.81 -0.90
C ARG A 62 21.95 9.66 -0.47
N TRP A 63 21.41 9.77 0.73
CA TRP A 63 20.41 8.84 1.24
C TRP A 63 19.10 8.98 0.47
N VAL A 64 18.55 7.87 -0.03
CA VAL A 64 17.19 7.84 -0.56
C VAL A 64 16.23 8.17 0.59
N LYS A 65 15.51 9.29 0.46
CA LYS A 65 14.64 9.80 1.54
C LYS A 65 13.21 9.32 1.29
N PRO A 66 12.63 8.51 2.20
CA PRO A 66 11.20 8.29 2.17
C PRO A 66 10.49 9.64 2.38
N ASN A 67 9.70 10.09 1.42
CA ASN A 67 8.85 11.26 1.61
C ASN A 67 7.82 10.93 2.69
N ARG A 68 7.70 11.73 3.75
CA ARG A 68 6.74 11.48 4.83
C ARG A 68 5.28 11.45 4.34
N VAL A 69 4.96 12.17 3.28
CA VAL A 69 3.60 12.22 2.71
C VAL A 69 3.24 10.89 2.05
N ASP A 70 4.18 10.29 1.32
CA ASP A 70 3.92 9.11 0.48
C ASP A 70 4.47 7.81 1.08
N ASN A 71 5.37 7.92 2.05
CA ASN A 71 6.12 6.82 2.66
C ASN A 71 6.23 7.03 4.18
N ILE A 72 5.32 6.38 4.92
CA ILE A 72 5.27 6.44 6.39
C ILE A 72 6.54 5.86 7.05
N TRP A 73 7.39 5.13 6.31
CA TRP A 73 8.67 4.63 6.81
C TRP A 73 9.60 5.76 7.29
N ALA A 74 9.44 6.97 6.76
CA ALA A 74 10.13 8.16 7.26
C ALA A 74 9.97 8.37 8.78
N SER A 75 8.81 7.98 9.33
CA SER A 75 8.53 8.03 10.76
C SER A 75 8.72 6.67 11.44
N PHE A 76 8.30 5.58 10.80
CA PHE A 76 8.40 4.24 11.40
C PHE A 76 9.83 3.74 11.52
N GLY A 77 10.69 4.02 10.54
CA GLY A 77 12.07 3.55 10.54
C GLY A 77 12.97 4.28 11.55
N THR A 78 12.52 5.37 12.19
CA THR A 78 13.17 6.02 13.35
C THR A 78 12.47 5.70 14.68
N GLY A 79 11.25 5.18 14.63
CA GLY A 79 10.43 4.84 15.80
C GLY A 79 10.86 3.55 16.51
N GLY A 80 10.27 3.28 17.68
CA GLY A 80 10.57 2.10 18.50
C GLY A 80 9.68 0.89 18.27
N GLY A 81 9.06 0.75 17.10
CA GLY A 81 8.14 -0.36 16.80
C GLY A 81 8.72 -1.40 15.85
N SER A 82 8.33 -2.66 16.04
CA SER A 82 8.67 -3.75 15.11
C SER A 82 7.89 -3.60 13.79
N ALA A 83 8.61 -3.59 12.67
CA ALA A 83 8.04 -3.36 11.35
C ALA A 83 8.92 -3.95 10.23
N VAL A 84 8.30 -4.14 9.06
CA VAL A 84 8.98 -4.51 7.81
C VAL A 84 8.70 -3.46 6.76
N MET A 85 9.71 -3.11 5.98
CA MET A 85 9.58 -2.35 4.76
C MET A 85 10.16 -3.15 3.60
N MET A 86 9.51 -3.06 2.45
CA MET A 86 10.06 -3.47 1.18
C MET A 86 9.90 -2.29 0.22
N GLN A 87 10.94 -2.00 -0.56
CA GLN A 87 10.85 -0.97 -1.58
C GLN A 87 11.55 -1.39 -2.87
N VAL A 88 11.01 -0.93 -3.99
CA VAL A 88 11.64 -1.01 -5.30
C VAL A 88 12.06 0.41 -5.65
N PHE A 89 13.35 0.59 -5.94
CA PHE A 89 13.85 1.88 -6.36
C PHE A 89 14.79 1.73 -7.55
N THR A 90 14.90 2.78 -8.35
CA THR A 90 15.84 2.86 -9.46
C THR A 90 16.81 4.01 -9.24
N VAL A 91 18.07 3.79 -9.63
CA VAL A 91 19.11 4.81 -9.70
C VAL A 91 19.54 4.93 -11.14
N THR A 92 19.42 6.13 -11.69
CA THR A 92 19.74 6.43 -13.08
C THR A 92 20.85 7.48 -13.16
N LYS A 93 22.00 7.10 -13.73
CA LYS A 93 23.13 8.00 -14.01
C LYS A 93 23.42 7.98 -15.50
N GLY A 94 23.33 9.15 -16.16
CA GLY A 94 23.40 9.22 -17.62
C GLY A 94 22.35 8.30 -18.27
N THR A 95 22.77 7.43 -19.17
CA THR A 95 21.88 6.46 -19.83
C THR A 95 21.79 5.12 -19.09
N ARG A 96 22.49 4.92 -17.98
CA ARG A 96 22.45 3.66 -17.22
C ARG A 96 21.43 3.75 -16.09
N ARG A 97 20.55 2.75 -16.03
CA ARG A 97 19.53 2.61 -14.98
C ARG A 97 19.66 1.26 -14.29
N HIS A 98 19.77 1.30 -12.97
CA HIS A 98 19.80 0.12 -12.11
C HIS A 98 18.56 0.10 -11.24
N THR A 99 17.87 -1.04 -11.20
CA THR A 99 16.68 -1.25 -10.38
C THR A 99 17.01 -2.22 -9.26
N PHE A 100 16.68 -1.84 -8.03
CA PHE A 100 16.93 -2.58 -6.82
C PHE A 100 15.63 -2.93 -6.12
N VAL A 101 15.65 -4.07 -5.42
CA VAL A 101 14.66 -4.42 -4.41
C VAL A 101 15.36 -4.38 -3.08
N GLU A 102 14.85 -3.56 -2.18
CA GLU A 102 15.27 -3.50 -0.80
C GLU A 102 14.21 -4.08 0.11
N SER A 103 14.67 -4.78 1.14
CA SER A 103 13.84 -5.35 2.18
C SER A 103 14.49 -5.11 3.52
N VAL A 104 13.74 -4.52 4.44
CA VAL A 104 14.20 -4.08 5.73
C VAL A 104 13.27 -4.66 6.79
N PHE A 105 13.86 -5.39 7.73
CA PHE A 105 13.20 -5.87 8.92
C PHE A 105 13.76 -5.10 10.11
N ARG A 106 12.89 -4.69 11.03
CA ARG A 106 13.28 -4.10 12.30
C ARG A 106 12.40 -4.69 13.40
N ALA A 107 13.02 -5.14 14.48
CA ALA A 107 12.35 -5.56 15.70
C ALA A 107 12.94 -4.81 16.89
N THR A 108 12.08 -4.36 17.79
CA THR A 108 12.48 -3.48 18.89
C THR A 108 11.75 -3.80 20.18
N MET A 109 12.50 -3.90 21.27
CA MET A 109 11.98 -3.88 22.64
C MET A 109 12.36 -2.57 23.31
N ALA A 110 11.46 -1.97 24.06
CA ALA A 110 11.69 -0.70 24.73
C ALA A 110 11.23 -0.75 26.19
N THR A 111 12.02 -0.14 27.06
CA THR A 111 11.76 -0.09 28.50
C THR A 111 12.08 1.29 29.07
N SER A 112 11.49 1.61 30.22
CA SER A 112 11.87 2.80 30.98
C SER A 112 13.28 2.63 31.57
N PRO A 113 14.06 3.71 31.79
CA PRO A 113 15.46 3.64 32.22
C PRO A 113 15.72 2.91 33.53
N ALA A 114 14.72 2.83 34.41
CA ALA A 114 14.83 2.19 35.73
C ALA A 114 14.57 0.67 35.70
N VAL A 115 14.10 0.13 34.57
CA VAL A 115 13.73 -1.28 34.44
C VAL A 115 14.67 -1.93 33.41
N PRO A 116 15.63 -2.76 33.85
CA PRO A 116 16.53 -3.45 32.94
C PRO A 116 15.76 -4.48 32.11
N PHE A 117 16.28 -4.80 30.92
CA PHE A 117 15.81 -5.95 30.15
C PHE A 117 16.26 -7.24 30.83
N ALA A 118 15.36 -8.23 30.85
CA ALA A 118 15.70 -9.56 31.30
C ALA A 118 16.54 -10.29 30.24
N THR A 119 17.56 -11.02 30.67
CA THR A 119 18.42 -11.80 29.77
C THR A 119 17.62 -12.74 28.86
N GLN A 120 16.58 -13.37 29.40
CA GLN A 120 15.72 -14.31 28.66
C GLN A 120 14.98 -13.62 27.50
N ASP A 121 14.48 -12.40 27.71
CA ASP A 121 13.80 -11.63 26.66
C ASP A 121 14.77 -11.15 25.58
N VAL A 122 15.96 -10.71 25.97
CA VAL A 122 17.01 -10.32 25.01
C VAL A 122 17.44 -11.52 24.18
N GLU A 123 17.69 -12.65 24.83
CA GLU A 123 18.07 -13.89 24.16
C GLU A 123 16.98 -14.39 23.21
N ASP A 124 15.71 -14.39 23.64
CA ASP A 124 14.59 -14.77 22.79
C ASP A 124 14.49 -13.88 21.55
N LEU A 125 14.59 -12.55 21.70
CA LEU A 125 14.55 -11.62 20.57
C LEU A 125 15.71 -11.88 19.59
N VAL A 126 16.94 -12.02 20.09
CA VAL A 126 18.12 -12.28 19.25
C VAL A 126 17.95 -13.61 18.51
N ARG A 127 17.57 -14.69 19.20
CA ARG A 127 17.33 -16.01 18.57
C ARG A 127 16.24 -15.94 17.49
N ARG A 128 15.13 -15.26 17.75
CA ARG A 128 13.98 -15.16 16.83
C ARG A 128 14.29 -14.34 15.58
N THR A 129 15.18 -13.35 15.71
CA THR A 129 15.61 -12.47 14.61
C THR A 129 16.82 -12.99 13.86
N TRP A 130 17.62 -13.88 14.46
CA TRP A 130 18.80 -14.49 13.85
C TRP A 130 18.47 -15.39 12.65
N SER A 131 17.63 -16.41 12.86
CA SER A 131 17.27 -17.34 11.79
C SER A 131 15.92 -18.00 12.04
N THR A 132 15.31 -18.50 10.97
CA THR A 132 14.14 -19.39 11.03
C THR A 132 14.54 -20.84 11.27
N ASN A 133 15.79 -21.20 11.02
CA ASN A 133 16.30 -22.56 11.16
C ASN A 133 16.76 -22.82 12.59
N GLU A 134 16.31 -23.94 13.16
CA GLU A 134 16.59 -24.29 14.56
C GLU A 134 18.09 -24.56 14.80
N THR A 135 18.79 -25.11 13.81
CA THR A 135 20.25 -25.33 13.91
C THR A 135 21.02 -24.01 14.01
N ASP A 136 20.62 -23.01 13.23
CA ASP A 136 21.28 -21.70 13.21
C ASP A 136 20.98 -20.88 14.48
N ARG A 137 19.84 -21.16 15.15
CA ARG A 137 19.46 -20.52 16.42
C ARG A 137 20.30 -20.97 17.62
N ASN A 138 21.11 -22.02 17.45
CA ASN A 138 22.08 -22.46 18.44
C ASN A 138 23.49 -21.96 18.14
N ASN A 139 23.64 -20.95 17.27
CA ASN A 139 24.93 -20.38 16.95
C ASN A 139 25.55 -19.71 18.19
N PRO A 140 26.82 -19.99 18.54
CA PRO A 140 27.49 -19.42 19.71
C PRO A 140 27.56 -17.88 19.69
N LEU A 141 27.50 -17.25 18.51
CA LEU A 141 27.47 -15.79 18.38
C LEU A 141 26.24 -15.15 19.03
N ILE A 142 25.12 -15.87 19.08
CA ILE A 142 23.92 -15.39 19.78
C ILE A 142 24.24 -15.16 21.25
N GLY A 143 24.94 -16.10 21.89
CA GLY A 143 25.39 -15.97 23.28
C GLY A 143 26.31 -14.77 23.48
N GLN A 144 27.23 -14.51 22.55
CA GLN A 144 28.15 -13.36 22.61
C GLN A 144 27.43 -12.02 22.45
N ILE A 145 26.45 -11.94 21.56
CA ILE A 145 25.62 -10.72 21.39
C ILE A 145 24.81 -10.45 22.65
N VAL A 146 24.17 -11.50 23.21
CA VAL A 146 23.39 -11.38 24.44
C VAL A 146 24.28 -10.95 25.60
N GLU A 147 25.45 -11.56 25.77
CA GLU A 147 26.43 -11.17 26.79
C GLU A 147 26.90 -9.72 26.59
N GLY A 148 27.16 -9.29 25.35
CA GLY A 148 27.53 -7.92 25.02
C GLY A 148 26.44 -6.91 25.39
N ILE A 149 25.17 -7.23 25.10
CA ILE A 149 24.01 -6.41 25.49
C ILE A 149 23.88 -6.32 27.01
N MET A 150 23.91 -7.47 27.71
CA MET A 150 23.74 -7.52 29.16
C MET A 150 24.88 -6.81 29.88
N SER A 151 26.12 -7.04 29.44
CA SER A 151 27.32 -6.38 29.99
C SER A 151 27.29 -4.86 29.79
N ALA A 152 26.82 -4.38 28.63
CA ALA A 152 26.64 -2.96 28.39
C ALA A 152 25.54 -2.36 29.26
N GLN A 153 24.43 -3.07 29.46
CA GLN A 153 23.36 -2.67 30.37
C GLN A 153 23.89 -2.51 31.81
N ASP A 154 24.63 -3.49 32.32
CA ASP A 154 25.19 -3.48 33.68
C ASP A 154 26.22 -2.34 33.88
N GLN A 155 26.92 -1.96 32.81
CA GLN A 155 27.91 -0.88 32.81
C GLN A 155 27.32 0.50 32.49
N ASN A 156 26.00 0.63 32.28
CA ASN A 156 25.33 1.85 31.81
C ASN A 156 25.87 2.39 30.46
N LEU A 157 26.35 1.50 29.61
CA LEU A 157 26.84 1.78 28.27
C LEU A 157 25.82 1.37 27.21
N SER A 158 26.10 1.69 25.95
CA SER A 158 25.34 1.20 24.80
C SER A 158 26.20 0.25 23.98
N TYR A 159 25.56 -0.65 23.26
CA TYR A 159 26.18 -1.75 22.53
C TYR A 159 25.60 -1.85 21.11
N HIS A 160 26.44 -2.13 20.13
CA HIS A 160 26.02 -2.38 18.77
C HIS A 160 26.93 -3.41 18.10
N PHE A 161 26.30 -4.50 17.67
CA PHE A 161 26.91 -5.52 16.83
C PHE A 161 26.26 -5.50 15.46
N GLY A 162 27.03 -5.75 14.42
CA GLY A 162 26.47 -6.00 13.11
C GLY A 162 27.47 -6.49 12.10
N VAL A 163 26.91 -6.89 10.97
CA VAL A 163 27.60 -7.44 9.82
C VAL A 163 27.00 -6.81 8.58
N ASP A 164 27.86 -6.47 7.64
CA ASP A 164 27.53 -6.18 6.27
C ASP A 164 28.30 -7.14 5.37
N ALA A 165 27.67 -7.68 4.34
CA ALA A 165 28.27 -8.62 3.42
C ALA A 165 27.64 -8.51 2.03
N ALA A 166 28.48 -8.61 1.00
CA ALA A 166 28.05 -8.77 -0.37
C ALA A 166 27.97 -10.26 -0.76
N GLU A 167 26.87 -10.65 -1.40
CA GLU A 167 26.63 -11.97 -1.94
C GLU A 167 26.30 -11.93 -3.44
N ASN A 168 26.14 -13.11 -4.06
CA ASN A 168 25.69 -13.27 -5.43
C ASN A 168 26.51 -12.47 -6.46
N GLY A 169 27.85 -12.55 -6.36
CA GLY A 169 28.74 -11.80 -7.25
C GLY A 169 28.63 -10.28 -7.12
N ASN A 170 28.37 -9.79 -5.89
CA ASN A 170 28.18 -8.37 -5.55
C ASN A 170 26.88 -7.75 -6.09
N LEU A 171 25.87 -8.58 -6.40
CA LEU A 171 24.55 -8.12 -6.82
C LEU A 171 23.58 -7.95 -5.65
N THR A 172 23.88 -8.56 -4.52
CA THR A 172 23.09 -8.47 -3.30
C THR A 172 23.99 -8.03 -2.16
N VAL A 173 23.54 -7.05 -1.38
CA VAL A 173 24.20 -6.62 -0.14
C VAL A 173 23.23 -6.86 1.00
N PHE A 174 23.75 -7.42 2.09
CA PHE A 174 22.99 -7.73 3.28
C PHE A 174 23.67 -7.14 4.51
N GLN A 175 22.91 -6.36 5.27
CA GLN A 175 23.31 -5.82 6.55
C GLN A 175 22.42 -6.40 7.64
N SER A 176 22.99 -6.86 8.74
CA SER A 176 22.26 -7.20 9.95
C SER A 176 22.92 -6.62 11.17
N SER A 177 22.12 -6.19 12.13
CA SER A 177 22.61 -5.59 13.35
C SER A 177 21.70 -5.83 14.53
N TRP A 178 22.32 -5.92 15.70
CA TRP A 178 21.68 -6.05 17.00
C TRP A 178 22.33 -5.04 17.94
N GLY A 179 21.53 -4.28 18.67
CA GLY A 179 22.05 -3.24 19.55
C GLY A 179 21.19 -3.02 20.77
N TYR A 180 21.85 -2.58 21.83
CA TYR A 180 21.24 -2.05 23.04
C TYR A 180 21.63 -0.58 23.17
N PHE A 181 20.63 0.28 23.28
CA PHE A 181 20.78 1.71 23.25
C PHE A 181 20.08 2.32 24.45
N THR A 182 20.84 3.00 25.30
CA THR A 182 20.26 3.89 26.32
C THR A 182 20.17 5.28 25.73
N LEU A 183 18.97 5.80 25.49
CA LEU A 183 18.82 7.16 24.98
C LEU A 183 18.87 8.16 26.13
N THR A 184 19.79 9.11 26.04
CA THR A 184 19.94 10.19 27.01
C THR A 184 19.43 11.50 26.43
N ASN A 185 18.80 12.32 27.26
CA ASN A 185 18.38 13.66 26.90
C ASN A 185 19.62 14.56 26.73
N SER A 186 19.75 15.20 25.57
CA SER A 186 20.93 16.00 25.23
C SER A 186 21.15 17.21 26.16
N ASN A 187 20.09 17.73 26.78
CA ASN A 187 20.17 18.92 27.64
C ASN A 187 20.39 18.58 29.12
N THR A 188 19.90 17.43 29.58
CA THR A 188 19.95 17.05 31.00
C THR A 188 20.88 15.87 31.30
N GLY A 189 21.34 15.16 30.27
CA GLY A 189 22.16 13.94 30.41
C GLY A 189 21.42 12.74 31.02
N LYS A 190 20.15 12.90 31.37
CA LYS A 190 19.35 11.83 32.00
C LYS A 190 18.87 10.84 30.95
N ALA A 191 18.88 9.55 31.29
CA ALA A 191 18.29 8.50 30.47
C ALA A 191 16.77 8.72 30.33
N GLU A 192 16.26 8.65 29.10
CA GLU A 192 14.84 8.78 28.77
C GLU A 192 14.17 7.42 28.63
N TYR A 193 14.80 6.51 27.88
CA TYR A 193 14.39 5.11 27.71
C TYR A 193 15.55 4.26 27.20
N SER A 194 15.44 2.95 27.38
CA SER A 194 16.38 1.97 26.81
C SER A 194 15.68 1.16 25.72
N LEU A 195 16.43 0.79 24.68
CA LEU A 195 15.94 0.14 23.47
C LEU A 195 16.88 -1.02 23.10
N VAL A 196 16.34 -2.22 22.94
CA VAL A 196 17.01 -3.29 22.19
C VAL A 196 16.44 -3.28 20.78
N SER A 197 17.30 -3.22 19.77
CA SER A 197 16.91 -3.20 18.36
C SER A 197 17.67 -4.25 17.58
N ALA A 198 16.94 -5.04 16.80
CA ALA A 198 17.48 -5.92 15.77
C ALA A 198 17.00 -5.42 14.41
N SER A 199 17.90 -5.31 13.44
CA SER A 199 17.56 -4.93 12.08
C SER A 199 18.27 -5.79 11.05
N GLY A 200 17.61 -6.04 9.93
CA GLY A 200 18.17 -6.71 8.78
C GLY A 200 17.74 -6.00 7.51
N THR A 201 18.70 -5.60 6.69
CA THR A 201 18.48 -4.95 5.40
C THR A 201 19.08 -5.82 4.31
N ASN A 202 18.35 -6.02 3.22
CA ASN A 202 18.82 -6.71 2.04
C ASN A 202 18.51 -5.85 0.82
N ILE A 203 19.51 -5.52 0.02
CA ILE A 203 19.37 -4.79 -1.24
C ILE A 203 19.88 -5.68 -2.36
N THR A 204 19.02 -5.99 -3.32
CA THR A 204 19.36 -6.83 -4.47
C THR A 204 19.13 -6.09 -5.78
N LEU A 205 20.13 -6.08 -6.66
CA LEU A 205 19.99 -5.63 -8.04
C LEU A 205 19.13 -6.63 -8.81
N ILE A 206 17.98 -6.18 -9.32
CA ILE A 206 17.05 -7.02 -10.10
C ILE A 206 17.10 -6.72 -11.60
N ARG A 207 17.56 -5.54 -11.99
CA ARG A 207 17.69 -5.17 -13.39
C ARG A 207 18.75 -4.09 -13.60
N SER A 208 19.48 -4.22 -14.68
CA SER A 208 20.42 -3.23 -15.19
C SER A 208 20.12 -3.01 -16.66
N GLU A 209 19.90 -1.77 -17.07
CA GLU A 209 19.56 -1.46 -18.46
C GLU A 209 20.14 -0.13 -18.93
N THR A 210 19.99 0.10 -20.24
CA THR A 210 20.35 1.38 -20.88
C THR A 210 19.08 2.03 -21.40
N ILE A 211 18.84 3.27 -21.00
CA ILE A 211 17.71 4.08 -21.46
C ILE A 211 18.14 5.00 -22.62
N ASP A 212 17.21 5.34 -23.50
CA ASP A 212 17.50 6.10 -24.72
C ASP A 212 17.99 7.52 -24.45
N LYS A 213 17.46 8.15 -23.39
CA LYS A 213 17.78 9.54 -23.02
C LYS A 213 18.15 9.62 -21.55
N PRO A 214 19.23 10.34 -21.20
CA PRO A 214 19.57 10.57 -19.82
C PRO A 214 18.50 11.44 -19.14
N PRO A 215 18.31 11.32 -17.81
CA PRO A 215 17.44 12.22 -17.07
C PRO A 215 17.98 13.64 -17.19
N THR A 216 17.08 14.62 -17.14
CA THR A 216 17.43 16.04 -17.14
C THR A 216 16.99 16.67 -15.82
N PRO A 217 17.71 17.69 -15.32
CA PRO A 217 17.31 18.45 -14.14
C PRO A 217 15.84 18.87 -14.20
N PHE A 218 15.05 18.50 -13.19
CA PHE A 218 13.67 18.96 -13.08
C PHE A 218 13.60 20.44 -12.72
N GLU A 219 14.39 20.83 -11.72
CA GLU A 219 14.65 22.22 -11.34
C GLU A 219 16.16 22.48 -11.32
N LYS A 220 16.56 23.72 -11.60
CA LYS A 220 17.96 24.11 -11.47
C LYS A 220 18.24 24.45 -10.02
N CYS A 221 19.28 23.85 -9.44
CA CYS A 221 19.85 24.32 -8.19
C CYS A 221 20.98 25.30 -8.52
N ASP A 222 20.89 26.52 -7.99
CA ASP A 222 21.90 27.56 -8.21
C ASP A 222 23.19 27.31 -7.41
N HIS A 223 23.09 26.50 -6.35
CA HIS A 223 24.21 26.19 -5.47
C HIS A 223 24.31 24.69 -5.21
N GLY A 224 25.36 24.09 -5.75
CA GLY A 224 25.85 22.77 -5.36
C GLY A 224 25.38 21.61 -6.24
N SER A 225 25.63 20.41 -5.74
CA SER A 225 25.28 19.17 -6.41
C SER A 225 23.85 18.76 -6.10
N PHE A 226 23.17 18.12 -7.05
CA PHE A 226 21.77 17.76 -6.90
C PHE A 226 21.36 16.54 -7.72
N GLN A 227 20.22 15.95 -7.33
CA GLN A 227 19.59 14.82 -7.99
C GLN A 227 18.08 15.02 -8.07
N ASN A 228 17.44 14.42 -9.07
CA ASN A 228 15.98 14.35 -9.12
C ASN A 228 15.47 13.24 -8.19
N GLU A 229 14.38 13.53 -7.49
CA GLU A 229 13.64 12.55 -6.71
C GLU A 229 12.26 12.31 -7.35
N ALA A 230 12.06 11.08 -7.79
CA ALA A 230 10.82 10.59 -8.36
C ALA A 230 10.17 9.56 -7.44
N PHE A 231 8.84 9.51 -7.50
CA PHE A 231 8.03 8.51 -6.82
C PHE A 231 7.06 7.91 -7.83
N GLY A 232 7.20 6.62 -8.08
CA GLY A 232 6.40 5.91 -9.07
C GLY A 232 6.52 6.51 -10.47
N GLY A 233 7.73 6.84 -10.92
CA GLY A 233 7.98 7.35 -12.27
C GLY A 233 7.67 8.84 -12.46
N ARG A 234 7.05 9.50 -11.47
CA ARG A 234 6.78 10.95 -11.51
C ARG A 234 7.84 11.69 -10.72
N ILE A 235 8.57 12.59 -11.39
CA ILE A 235 9.49 13.50 -10.71
C ILE A 235 8.67 14.48 -9.87
N THR A 236 9.04 14.61 -8.60
CA THR A 236 8.32 15.46 -7.63
C THR A 236 9.15 16.63 -7.15
N GLN A 237 10.46 16.42 -6.98
CA GLN A 237 11.36 17.42 -6.44
C GLN A 237 12.81 17.16 -6.86
N THR A 238 13.66 18.14 -6.58
CA THR A 238 15.11 18.06 -6.73
C THR A 238 15.75 18.26 -5.36
N ASP A 239 16.63 17.36 -4.93
CA ASP A 239 17.36 17.50 -3.65
C ASP A 239 18.49 18.51 -3.82
N CYS A 240 18.18 19.81 -3.78
CA CYS A 240 19.15 20.91 -3.79
C CYS A 240 19.86 21.08 -2.43
N ALA A 241 20.05 20.01 -1.65
CA ALA A 241 20.93 20.06 -0.50
C ALA A 241 22.36 19.94 -1.02
N SER A 242 23.32 20.74 -0.56
CA SER A 242 24.73 20.48 -0.82
C SER A 242 25.44 20.19 0.50
N ALA A 243 26.23 19.11 0.56
CA ALA A 243 27.06 18.82 1.75
C ALA A 243 28.15 19.89 1.96
N LYS A 244 28.52 20.61 0.89
CA LYS A 244 29.43 21.76 0.91
C LYS A 244 28.86 22.92 0.10
N LEU A 245 28.99 24.14 0.62
CA LEU A 245 28.81 25.37 -0.16
C LEU A 245 30.00 25.53 -1.12
N ASP A 246 30.08 24.70 -2.15
CA ASP A 246 31.01 24.90 -3.26
C ASP A 246 30.28 25.74 -4.31
N TYR A 247 30.53 27.06 -4.28
CA TYR A 247 29.75 28.05 -5.03
C TYR A 247 30.03 28.01 -6.55
N ASP A 248 31.07 27.29 -6.99
CA ASP A 248 31.59 27.41 -8.35
C ASP A 248 31.14 26.30 -9.31
N ARG A 249 30.45 25.25 -8.85
CA ARG A 249 29.98 24.15 -9.72
C ARG A 249 28.63 23.57 -9.31
N ASN A 250 27.66 23.68 -10.22
CA ASN A 250 26.39 22.98 -10.13
C ASN A 250 26.50 21.65 -10.88
N VAL A 251 26.43 20.54 -10.14
CA VAL A 251 26.60 19.19 -10.71
C VAL A 251 25.28 18.43 -10.56
N PHE A 252 24.69 18.07 -11.71
CA PHE A 252 23.55 17.16 -11.72
C PHE A 252 24.05 15.72 -11.78
N TYR A 253 23.73 14.92 -10.77
CA TYR A 253 24.16 13.53 -10.73
C TYR A 253 23.26 12.60 -11.54
N GLY A 254 21.95 12.74 -11.37
CA GLY A 254 21.00 11.82 -11.98
C GLY A 254 19.64 11.82 -11.28
N GLN A 255 18.95 10.68 -11.37
CA GLN A 255 17.62 10.51 -10.83
C GLN A 255 17.53 9.26 -9.96
N VAL A 256 16.93 9.43 -8.80
CA VAL A 256 16.46 8.33 -7.95
C VAL A 256 14.94 8.27 -8.05
N ASP A 257 14.38 7.11 -8.34
CA ASP A 257 12.94 6.88 -8.37
C ASP A 257 12.55 5.77 -7.41
N THR A 258 11.78 6.08 -6.36
CA THR A 258 11.16 5.07 -5.50
C THR A 258 9.85 4.63 -6.13
N ALA A 259 9.90 3.52 -6.86
CA ALA A 259 8.84 3.01 -7.70
C ALA A 259 7.63 2.49 -6.91
N ALA A 260 7.89 1.70 -5.87
CA ALA A 260 6.87 1.06 -5.06
C ALA A 260 7.40 0.79 -3.66
N VAL A 261 6.53 0.94 -2.66
CA VAL A 261 6.85 0.69 -1.25
C VAL A 261 5.71 -0.11 -0.62
N LEU A 262 6.07 -1.08 0.20
CA LEU A 262 5.18 -1.83 1.08
C LEU A 262 5.72 -1.74 2.51
N ILE A 263 4.86 -1.39 3.45
CA ILE A 263 5.22 -1.31 4.87
C ILE A 263 4.22 -2.15 5.65
N LEU A 264 4.74 -3.11 6.41
CA LEU A 264 4.00 -3.87 7.39
C LEU A 264 4.33 -3.34 8.77
N TYR A 265 3.35 -2.75 9.43
CA TYR A 265 3.44 -2.25 10.79
C TYR A 265 2.56 -3.08 11.73
N GLY A 266 2.78 -2.96 13.03
CA GLY A 266 2.01 -3.70 14.03
C GLY A 266 2.48 -5.15 14.21
N LEU A 267 3.77 -5.43 13.95
CA LEU A 267 4.37 -6.74 14.22
C LEU A 267 4.54 -7.01 15.73
N GLY A 268 4.14 -6.09 16.60
CA GLY A 268 4.18 -6.21 18.05
C GLY A 268 3.91 -4.86 18.74
N LYS A 269 3.95 -4.86 20.07
CA LYS A 269 3.73 -3.68 20.91
C LYS A 269 4.99 -2.81 20.96
N VAL A 270 4.85 -1.53 20.64
CA VAL A 270 5.94 -0.55 20.53
C VAL A 270 6.71 -0.30 21.83
N ARG A 271 6.06 -0.45 23.00
CA ARG A 271 6.64 -0.11 24.32
C ARG A 271 6.72 -1.31 25.25
N SER A 272 6.94 -2.49 24.71
CA SER A 272 7.12 -3.71 25.51
C SER A 272 8.59 -3.98 25.77
N ASN A 273 8.90 -4.37 26.99
CA ASN A 273 10.19 -4.93 27.39
C ASN A 273 10.25 -6.47 27.28
N PHE A 274 9.10 -7.12 27.05
CA PHE A 274 9.01 -8.56 26.77
C PHE A 274 9.10 -8.84 25.27
N SER A 275 9.92 -9.81 24.88
CA SER A 275 10.16 -10.16 23.47
C SER A 275 8.90 -10.68 22.76
N SER A 276 8.11 -11.50 23.46
CA SER A 276 6.87 -12.08 22.93
C SER A 276 5.81 -11.03 22.57
N ASP A 277 5.76 -9.93 23.34
CA ASP A 277 4.85 -8.81 23.12
C ASP A 277 5.41 -7.80 22.11
N ALA A 278 6.71 -7.54 22.15
CA ALA A 278 7.39 -6.58 21.28
C ALA A 278 7.50 -7.07 19.82
N LEU A 279 7.55 -8.39 19.65
CA LEU A 279 7.50 -9.07 18.36
C LEU A 279 6.53 -10.24 18.48
N ASP A 280 5.36 -10.12 17.88
CA ASP A 280 4.33 -11.15 17.84
C ASP A 280 4.75 -12.30 16.91
N ASN A 281 4.71 -13.53 17.42
CA ASN A 281 5.16 -14.71 16.68
C ASN A 281 4.23 -15.10 15.51
N ASN A 282 2.91 -14.86 15.65
CA ASN A 282 1.95 -15.11 14.59
C ASN A 282 2.13 -14.11 13.46
N ALA A 283 2.29 -12.82 13.78
CA ALA A 283 2.56 -11.78 12.79
C ALA A 283 3.89 -12.03 12.06
N LEU A 284 4.93 -12.40 12.80
CA LEU A 284 6.23 -12.76 12.23
C LEU A 284 6.15 -14.00 11.32
N SER A 285 5.45 -15.05 11.74
CA SER A 285 5.25 -16.27 10.96
C SER A 285 4.46 -15.99 9.68
N TRP A 286 3.37 -15.23 9.78
CA TRP A 286 2.58 -14.82 8.62
C TRP A 286 3.42 -14.00 7.63
N THR A 287 4.20 -13.03 8.13
CA THR A 287 5.08 -12.19 7.30
C THR A 287 6.10 -13.03 6.53
N ARG A 288 6.68 -14.04 7.19
CA ARG A 288 7.61 -14.99 6.58
C ARG A 288 6.95 -15.84 5.50
N ASN A 289 5.76 -16.38 5.79
CA ASN A 289 5.03 -17.23 4.84
C ASN A 289 4.57 -16.45 3.59
N MET A 290 4.24 -15.17 3.75
CA MET A 290 3.79 -14.32 2.65
C MET A 290 4.95 -13.59 1.94
N TRP A 291 6.19 -13.74 2.41
CA TRP A 291 7.34 -12.94 1.98
C TRP A 291 7.55 -12.95 0.47
N ALA A 292 7.62 -14.14 -0.14
CA ALA A 292 7.84 -14.29 -1.57
C ALA A 292 6.70 -13.68 -2.41
N THR A 293 5.46 -13.84 -1.94
CA THR A 293 4.28 -13.25 -2.59
C THR A 293 4.30 -11.73 -2.51
N MET A 294 4.62 -11.15 -1.34
CA MET A 294 4.72 -9.70 -1.15
C MET A 294 5.81 -9.09 -2.03
N GLN A 295 6.99 -9.72 -2.04
CA GLN A 295 8.11 -9.28 -2.87
C GLN A 295 7.73 -9.37 -4.35
N GLY A 296 7.13 -10.48 -4.81
CA GLY A 296 6.68 -10.64 -6.19
C GLY A 296 5.66 -9.58 -6.62
N LEU A 297 4.65 -9.31 -5.79
CA LEU A 297 3.65 -8.26 -6.04
C LEU A 297 4.27 -6.86 -6.05
N LEU A 298 5.19 -6.58 -5.13
CA LEU A 298 5.87 -5.29 -5.07
C LEU A 298 6.76 -5.06 -6.29
N VAL A 299 7.53 -6.07 -6.69
CA VAL A 299 8.35 -6.02 -7.90
C VAL A 299 7.46 -5.81 -9.12
N ALA A 300 6.39 -6.59 -9.28
CA ALA A 300 5.45 -6.41 -10.38
C ALA A 300 4.87 -4.98 -10.43
N ARG A 301 4.51 -4.41 -9.28
CA ARG A 301 4.06 -3.01 -9.19
C ARG A 301 5.16 -2.02 -9.60
N GLY A 302 6.40 -2.23 -9.15
CA GLY A 302 7.53 -1.39 -9.53
C GLY A 302 7.76 -1.39 -11.04
N TYR A 303 7.66 -2.55 -11.67
CA TYR A 303 7.77 -2.69 -13.13
C TYR A 303 6.66 -1.97 -13.89
N ILE A 304 5.40 -2.12 -13.46
CA ILE A 304 4.23 -1.47 -14.09
C ILE A 304 4.36 0.06 -14.06
N VAL A 305 4.86 0.62 -12.95
CA VAL A 305 4.78 2.06 -12.68
C VAL A 305 6.00 2.83 -13.20
N SER A 306 7.21 2.27 -13.13
CA SER A 306 8.46 3.04 -13.33
C SER A 306 9.50 2.42 -14.25
N VAL A 307 9.53 1.08 -14.36
CA VAL A 307 10.60 0.38 -15.09
C VAL A 307 10.19 0.16 -16.53
N ASP A 308 9.27 -0.78 -16.75
CA ASP A 308 8.77 -1.15 -18.08
C ASP A 308 7.51 -2.04 -17.91
N PRO A 309 6.30 -1.53 -18.27
CA PRO A 309 5.06 -2.28 -18.13
C PRO A 309 4.95 -3.47 -19.09
N ALA A 310 5.70 -3.49 -20.20
CA ALA A 310 5.61 -4.58 -21.19
C ALA A 310 6.17 -5.90 -20.66
N LEU A 311 6.94 -5.88 -19.58
CA LEU A 311 7.57 -7.05 -18.97
C LEU A 311 6.72 -7.70 -17.87
N VAL A 312 5.51 -7.20 -17.62
CA VAL A 312 4.60 -7.75 -16.61
C VAL A 312 3.31 -8.25 -17.26
N THR A 313 3.00 -9.52 -17.04
CA THR A 313 1.72 -10.10 -17.43
C THR A 313 0.67 -9.84 -16.34
N ILE A 314 -0.23 -8.88 -16.58
CA ILE A 314 -1.32 -8.58 -15.65
C ILE A 314 -2.48 -9.56 -15.92
N SER A 315 -2.60 -10.60 -15.10
CA SER A 315 -3.81 -11.43 -15.07
C SER A 315 -4.87 -10.75 -14.19
N VAL A 316 -5.81 -10.04 -14.80
CA VAL A 316 -6.93 -9.44 -14.09
C VAL A 316 -8.00 -10.52 -13.84
N ASN A 317 -7.96 -11.15 -12.67
CA ASN A 317 -9.07 -11.99 -12.22
C ASN A 317 -10.25 -11.08 -11.84
N LYS A 318 -11.12 -10.81 -12.82
CA LYS A 318 -12.40 -10.16 -12.52
C LYS A 318 -13.30 -11.19 -11.85
N LEU A 319 -13.65 -10.94 -10.59
CA LEU A 319 -14.74 -11.65 -9.92
C LEU A 319 -16.05 -11.18 -10.58
N ILE A 320 -16.38 -11.76 -11.73
CA ILE A 320 -17.70 -11.58 -12.33
C ILE A 320 -18.64 -12.38 -11.45
N VAL A 321 -19.65 -11.72 -10.86
CA VAL A 321 -20.70 -12.40 -10.09
C VAL A 321 -21.29 -13.45 -11.01
N ALA A 322 -21.05 -14.73 -10.70
CA ALA A 322 -21.58 -15.84 -11.48
C ALA A 322 -23.10 -15.86 -11.28
N MET A 323 -23.83 -15.19 -12.17
CA MET A 323 -25.29 -15.32 -12.22
C MET A 323 -25.57 -16.78 -12.56
N SER A 324 -26.19 -17.50 -11.64
CA SER A 324 -26.46 -18.93 -11.81
C SER A 324 -27.34 -19.14 -13.05
N GLY A 325 -27.09 -20.21 -13.81
CA GLY A 325 -27.93 -20.56 -14.97
C GLY A 325 -29.42 -20.66 -14.62
N LEU A 326 -29.74 -21.00 -13.37
CA LEU A 326 -31.10 -21.00 -12.84
C LEU A 326 -31.69 -19.59 -12.71
N GLN A 327 -30.91 -18.61 -12.24
CA GLN A 327 -31.34 -17.21 -12.15
C GLN A 327 -31.62 -16.64 -13.54
N LEU A 328 -30.77 -16.97 -14.51
CA LEU A 328 -30.94 -16.58 -15.91
C LEU A 328 -32.21 -17.20 -16.52
N LEU A 329 -32.44 -18.50 -16.27
CA LEU A 329 -33.66 -19.19 -16.72
C LEU A 329 -34.93 -18.61 -16.07
N LEU A 330 -34.91 -18.34 -14.77
CA LEU A 330 -36.05 -17.74 -14.05
C LEU A 330 -36.34 -16.33 -14.56
N SER A 331 -35.32 -15.52 -14.83
CA SER A 331 -35.51 -14.19 -15.42
C SER A 331 -36.13 -14.25 -16.83
N MET A 332 -35.69 -15.19 -17.67
CA MET A 332 -36.27 -15.38 -19.01
C MET A 332 -37.70 -15.93 -18.92
N LEU A 333 -37.98 -16.85 -17.99
CA LEU A 333 -39.31 -17.40 -17.78
C LEU A 333 -40.32 -16.31 -17.36
N ALA A 334 -39.92 -15.38 -16.50
CA ALA A 334 -40.77 -14.25 -16.11
C ALA A 334 -41.15 -13.38 -17.31
N VAL A 335 -40.22 -13.11 -18.22
CA VAL A 335 -40.48 -12.35 -19.46
C VAL A 335 -41.44 -13.12 -20.38
N VAL A 336 -41.23 -14.43 -20.54
CA VAL A 336 -42.10 -15.29 -21.36
C VAL A 336 -43.52 -15.36 -20.78
N LEU A 337 -43.65 -15.54 -19.46
CA LEU A 337 -44.95 -15.56 -18.78
C LEU A 337 -45.66 -14.21 -18.87
N ALA A 338 -44.94 -13.09 -18.75
CA ALA A 338 -45.50 -11.76 -18.96
C ALA A 338 -46.03 -11.57 -20.39
N GLY A 339 -45.27 -12.04 -21.40
CA GLY A 339 -45.72 -12.02 -22.80
C GLY A 339 -46.93 -12.91 -23.06
N ALA A 340 -46.96 -14.10 -22.46
CA ALA A 340 -48.10 -15.02 -22.57
C ALA A 340 -49.35 -14.45 -21.89
N ALA A 341 -49.22 -13.88 -20.69
CA ALA A 341 -50.32 -13.22 -19.97
C ALA A 341 -50.84 -12.01 -20.75
N TRP A 342 -49.95 -11.22 -21.34
CA TRP A 342 -50.30 -10.12 -22.21
C TRP A 342 -51.14 -10.56 -23.42
N LEU A 343 -50.68 -11.59 -24.13
CA LEU A 343 -51.40 -12.15 -25.28
C LEU A 343 -52.75 -12.74 -24.88
N ALA A 344 -52.81 -13.44 -23.74
CA ALA A 344 -54.06 -14.00 -23.23
C ALA A 344 -55.09 -12.90 -22.90
N LEU A 345 -54.66 -11.81 -22.25
CA LEU A 345 -55.50 -10.64 -21.98
C LEU A 345 -55.96 -9.96 -23.27
N ALA A 346 -55.09 -9.87 -24.28
CA ALA A 346 -55.45 -9.26 -25.56
C ALA A 346 -56.48 -10.08 -26.36
N CYS A 347 -56.45 -11.41 -26.27
CA CYS A 347 -57.33 -12.28 -27.06
C CYS A 347 -58.65 -12.64 -26.36
N PHE A 348 -58.68 -12.74 -25.03
CA PHE A 348 -59.82 -13.32 -24.30
C PHE A 348 -60.56 -12.35 -23.37
N ALA A 349 -60.07 -11.12 -23.16
CA ALA A 349 -60.75 -10.15 -22.31
C ALA A 349 -61.73 -9.27 -23.10
N ASP A 350 -62.95 -9.10 -22.59
CA ASP A 350 -63.94 -8.15 -23.13
C ASP A 350 -63.38 -6.72 -23.14
N ALA A 351 -63.77 -5.91 -24.13
CA ALA A 351 -63.16 -4.62 -24.50
C ALA A 351 -63.03 -3.56 -23.39
N HIS A 352 -63.65 -3.76 -22.23
CA HIS A 352 -63.53 -2.89 -21.06
C HIS A 352 -62.35 -3.27 -20.14
N TRP A 353 -61.79 -4.48 -20.25
CA TRP A 353 -60.63 -4.96 -19.47
C TRP A 353 -59.33 -5.08 -20.29
N SER A 354 -59.39 -4.97 -21.62
CA SER A 354 -58.22 -5.11 -22.50
C SER A 354 -57.31 -3.86 -22.55
N ASN A 355 -57.65 -2.79 -21.81
CA ASN A 355 -56.85 -1.57 -21.70
C ASN A 355 -55.73 -1.74 -20.68
N THR A 356 -54.65 -2.41 -21.08
CA THR A 356 -53.40 -2.46 -20.33
C THR A 356 -52.56 -1.21 -20.61
N PHE A 357 -51.91 -0.64 -19.58
CA PHE A 357 -51.11 0.59 -19.68
C PHE A 357 -50.08 0.57 -20.82
N LEU A 358 -49.48 -0.59 -21.10
CA LEU A 358 -48.49 -0.75 -22.15
C LEU A 358 -49.10 -0.82 -23.57
N SER A 359 -50.39 -1.17 -23.73
CA SER A 359 -51.10 -1.06 -25.02
C SER A 359 -51.36 0.41 -25.32
N SER A 360 -51.76 1.18 -24.29
CA SER A 360 -51.92 2.63 -24.36
C SER A 360 -50.59 3.31 -24.73
N PHE A 361 -49.47 2.88 -24.13
CA PHE A 361 -48.14 3.42 -24.44
C PHE A 361 -47.65 3.06 -25.85
N ILE A 362 -47.82 1.81 -26.30
CA ILE A 362 -47.44 1.37 -27.65
C ILE A 362 -48.29 2.12 -28.71
N HIS A 363 -49.59 2.32 -28.47
CA HIS A 363 -50.44 3.08 -29.38
C HIS A 363 -50.08 4.56 -29.44
N THR A 364 -49.58 5.16 -28.35
CA THR A 364 -49.07 6.54 -28.37
C THR A 364 -47.70 6.70 -29.01
N THR A 365 -46.91 5.62 -29.12
CA THR A 365 -45.52 5.68 -29.64
C THR A 365 -45.35 5.13 -31.05
N THR A 366 -46.31 4.34 -31.55
CA THR A 366 -46.30 3.81 -32.92
C THR A 366 -47.10 4.69 -33.88
N GLU A 367 -46.61 5.90 -34.12
CA GLU A 367 -47.01 6.68 -35.30
C GLU A 367 -46.21 6.15 -36.50
N ARG A 368 -46.58 4.97 -37.01
CA ARG A 368 -45.96 4.39 -38.20
C ARG A 368 -46.74 4.82 -39.43
N ASP A 369 -46.09 5.61 -40.29
CA ASP A 369 -46.52 5.98 -41.64
C ASP A 369 -47.83 6.79 -41.75
N GLY A 370 -47.93 7.90 -41.02
CA GLY A 370 -48.85 9.01 -41.35
C GLY A 370 -50.36 8.69 -41.38
N LYS A 371 -50.75 7.47 -41.01
CA LYS A 371 -52.14 7.09 -40.78
C LYS A 371 -52.40 7.14 -39.28
N LYS A 372 -53.24 8.09 -38.86
CA LYS A 372 -53.78 8.16 -37.49
C LYS A 372 -54.32 6.79 -37.08
N SER A 373 -53.56 6.05 -36.28
CA SER A 373 -54.07 4.89 -35.56
C SER A 373 -55.18 5.41 -34.65
N LYS A 374 -56.43 4.96 -34.89
CA LYS A 374 -57.55 5.37 -34.05
C LYS A 374 -57.23 4.92 -32.62
N PRO A 375 -57.18 5.84 -31.64
CA PRO A 375 -56.89 5.46 -30.27
C PRO A 375 -58.01 4.51 -29.81
N GLY A 376 -57.64 3.26 -29.51
CA GLY A 376 -58.55 2.15 -29.21
C GLY A 376 -59.24 2.25 -27.85
N TYR A 377 -59.56 3.47 -27.37
CA TYR A 377 -60.17 3.64 -26.06
C TYR A 377 -61.63 3.20 -25.99
N VAL A 378 -62.32 3.06 -27.13
CA VAL A 378 -63.71 2.58 -27.15
C VAL A 378 -64.00 1.91 -28.50
N HIS A 379 -63.85 0.59 -28.58
CA HIS A 379 -64.16 -0.15 -29.83
C HIS A 379 -65.66 -0.35 -30.07
N ASN A 380 -66.49 -0.21 -29.02
CA ASN A 380 -67.95 -0.14 -29.09
C ASN A 380 -68.43 0.83 -27.99
N PRO A 381 -68.78 2.09 -28.32
CA PRO A 381 -69.39 2.96 -27.32
C PRO A 381 -70.74 2.36 -26.91
N PRO A 382 -71.07 2.25 -25.61
CA PRO A 382 -72.40 1.81 -25.23
C PRO A 382 -73.41 2.78 -25.84
N SER A 383 -74.48 2.27 -26.45
CA SER A 383 -75.54 3.13 -26.97
C SER A 383 -76.21 3.82 -25.78
N VAL A 384 -76.03 5.12 -25.72
CA VAL A 384 -76.67 5.98 -24.73
C VAL A 384 -77.88 6.59 -25.39
N GLU A 385 -79.07 6.10 -25.05
CA GLU A 385 -80.33 6.64 -25.55
C GLU A 385 -80.94 7.54 -24.47
N LEU A 386 -81.21 8.79 -24.85
CA LEU A 386 -81.96 9.76 -24.04
C LEU A 386 -83.44 9.56 -24.36
N LEU A 387 -84.17 8.96 -23.41
CA LEU A 387 -85.61 8.79 -23.52
C LEU A 387 -86.27 9.86 -22.64
N ALA A 388 -87.09 10.71 -23.25
CA ALA A 388 -87.88 11.72 -22.54
C ALA A 388 -89.27 11.13 -22.24
N ASP A 389 -89.60 10.98 -20.96
CA ASP A 389 -90.97 10.80 -20.49
C ASP A 389 -91.33 11.97 -19.58
N GLY A 390 -92.62 12.30 -19.52
CA GLY A 390 -93.19 13.61 -19.18
C GLY A 390 -92.93 14.21 -17.79
N ASP A 391 -91.94 13.75 -17.03
CA ASP A 391 -91.53 14.36 -15.75
C ASP A 391 -90.02 14.23 -15.39
N GLY A 392 -89.13 13.97 -16.36
CA GLY A 392 -87.67 14.11 -16.16
C GLY A 392 -86.82 13.26 -17.11
N ASN A 393 -85.68 13.80 -17.56
CA ASN A 393 -84.74 13.11 -18.46
C ASN A 393 -83.92 12.05 -17.70
N PHE A 394 -83.95 10.79 -18.14
CA PHE A 394 -83.08 9.72 -17.64
C PHE A 394 -82.19 9.16 -18.77
N ILE A 395 -80.98 8.73 -18.39
CA ILE A 395 -79.99 8.21 -19.32
C ILE A 395 -80.03 6.68 -19.26
N ALA A 396 -80.35 6.02 -20.38
CA ALA A 396 -80.23 4.57 -20.49
C ALA A 396 -78.91 4.19 -21.15
N VAL A 397 -78.10 3.37 -20.48
CA VAL A 397 -76.83 2.86 -21.02
C VAL A 397 -76.98 1.36 -21.25
N SER A 398 -76.98 0.93 -22.51
CA SER A 398 -77.16 -0.48 -22.91
C SER A 398 -78.39 -1.16 -22.28
N GLY A 399 -79.55 -0.49 -22.33
CA GLY A 399 -80.85 -1.06 -21.92
C GLY A 399 -81.17 -1.03 -20.42
N LYS A 400 -80.34 -0.38 -19.58
CA LYS A 400 -80.64 -0.14 -18.15
C LYS A 400 -80.68 1.37 -17.86
N ALA A 401 -81.77 1.84 -17.25
CA ALA A 401 -81.98 3.25 -16.93
C ALA A 401 -81.24 3.67 -15.65
N VAL A 402 -80.52 4.80 -15.71
CA VAL A 402 -79.81 5.41 -14.58
C VAL A 402 -80.35 6.84 -14.39
N ILE A 403 -80.83 7.15 -13.18
CA ILE A 403 -81.38 8.47 -12.81
C ILE A 403 -80.29 9.25 -12.07
N LEU A 404 -80.01 10.49 -12.51
CA LEU A 404 -79.07 11.40 -11.85
C LEU A 404 -79.78 12.17 -10.73
N GLN A 405 -79.23 12.18 -9.52
CA GLN A 405 -79.70 12.98 -8.39
C GLN A 405 -79.10 14.40 -8.50
N ASP A 406 -79.96 15.43 -8.54
CA ASP A 406 -79.62 16.85 -8.75
C ASP A 406 -78.60 17.44 -7.75
N PRO A 407 -77.71 18.34 -8.23
CA PRO A 407 -77.34 19.51 -7.44
C PRO A 407 -77.42 20.84 -8.23
N LEU A 408 -78.03 21.83 -7.58
CA LEU A 408 -78.24 23.21 -8.03
C LEU A 408 -76.94 24.01 -8.25
N LEU A 409 -76.78 24.47 -9.51
CA LEU A 409 -76.40 25.82 -10.01
C LEU A 409 -75.50 26.76 -9.18
N VAL A 410 -74.40 27.22 -9.82
CA VAL A 410 -73.81 28.56 -9.59
C VAL A 410 -73.51 29.21 -10.95
N PRO A 411 -73.93 30.46 -11.24
CA PRO A 411 -73.68 31.13 -12.52
C PRO A 411 -72.29 31.78 -12.58
N MET A 412 -71.68 31.79 -13.77
CA MET A 412 -70.41 32.48 -14.06
C MET A 412 -70.66 33.97 -14.40
N ASP A 413 -69.88 34.86 -13.79
CA ASP A 413 -69.68 36.23 -14.30
C ASP A 413 -68.47 36.27 -15.25
N SER A 414 -68.62 37.00 -16.35
CA SER A 414 -67.58 37.26 -17.35
C SER A 414 -66.86 38.61 -17.10
N PRO A 415 -65.55 38.72 -17.36
CA PRO A 415 -64.92 40.02 -17.53
C PRO A 415 -64.91 40.44 -19.02
N LYS A 416 -65.15 41.75 -19.21
CA LYS A 416 -65.38 42.54 -20.43
C LYS A 416 -64.78 42.07 -21.76
#